data_AF-A0A963AST3-F1
#
_entry.id   AF-A0A963AST3-F1
#
_cell.length_a   1.000
_cell.length_b   1.000
_cell.length_c   1.000
_cell.angle_alpha   90.00
_cell.angle_beta   90.00
_cell.angle_gamma   90.00
#
_symmetry.space_group_name_H-M   'P 1'
#
loop_
_entity.id
_entity.type
_entity.pdbx_description
1 polymer ?
#
loop_
_entity_poly.entity_id
_entity_poly.type
_entity_poly.pdbx_seq_one_letter_code
_entity_poly.pdbx_strand_id
1 'polypeptide(L)'
;MPTVQIKTYTLPYFWSSYLVNGDHSGMDDSELKGILEWLAQFDAPHHCVDVSEQSQFCWRHDAINYAKACSCYVYTFEISGN
;
A
#
# COMPACT_ATOMS: atom_id res chain seq x y z
N MET A 1 -0.01 -26.45 -7.96
CA MET A 1 0.65 -25.17 -8.32
C MET A 1 0.01 -24.12 -7.43
N PRO A 2 0.78 -23.34 -6.65
CA PRO A 2 0.19 -22.24 -5.88
C PRO A 2 -0.51 -21.28 -6.85
N THR A 3 -1.73 -20.89 -6.54
CA THR A 3 -2.50 -19.95 -7.36
C THR A 3 -2.08 -18.55 -6.95
N VAL A 4 -1.46 -17.83 -7.88
CA VAL A 4 -1.11 -16.42 -7.71
C VAL A 4 -2.37 -15.57 -7.93
N GLN A 5 -2.74 -14.78 -6.92
CA GLN A 5 -3.81 -13.77 -7.06
C GLN A 5 -3.19 -12.37 -7.14
N ILE A 6 -3.75 -11.53 -8.00
CA ILE A 6 -3.34 -10.13 -8.13
C ILE A 6 -4.44 -9.25 -7.56
N LYS A 7 -4.08 -8.28 -6.72
CA LYS A 7 -5.02 -7.30 -6.18
C LYS A 7 -4.47 -5.90 -6.24
N THR A 8 -5.33 -4.95 -6.57
CA THR A 8 -4.98 -3.53 -6.66
C THR A 8 -5.58 -2.75 -5.51
N TYR A 9 -4.85 -1.75 -5.04
CA TYR A 9 -5.31 -0.81 -4.01
C TYR A 9 -4.90 0.61 -4.38
N THR A 10 -5.79 1.57 -4.11
CA THR A 10 -5.48 2.99 -4.11
C THR A 10 -4.99 3.37 -2.72
N LEU A 11 -3.72 3.73 -2.61
CA LEU A 11 -3.06 4.00 -1.33
C LEU A 11 -2.27 5.31 -1.36
N PRO A 12 -2.00 5.93 -0.19
CA PRO A 12 -1.21 7.14 -0.10
C PRO A 12 0.11 7.06 -0.87
N TYR A 13 0.44 8.15 -1.57
CA TYR A 13 1.69 8.31 -2.32
C TYR A 13 2.92 8.18 -1.41
N PHE A 14 2.88 8.82 -0.24
CA PHE A 14 4.01 8.85 0.70
C PHE A 14 4.31 7.49 1.35
N TRP A 15 3.47 6.48 1.13
CA TRP A 15 3.74 5.08 1.51
C TRP A 15 4.58 4.31 0.47
N SER A 16 4.88 4.92 -0.67
CA SER A 16 5.52 4.23 -1.82
C SER A 16 6.82 3.54 -1.44
N SER A 17 7.71 4.22 -0.72
CA SER A 17 9.02 3.67 -0.37
C SER A 17 8.84 2.36 0.39
N TYR A 18 8.04 2.38 1.45
CA TYR A 18 7.82 1.19 2.26
C TYR A 18 7.10 0.07 1.50
N LEU A 19 6.04 0.38 0.74
CA LEU A 19 5.27 -0.63 0.00
C LEU A 19 6.09 -1.32 -1.09
N VAL A 20 6.99 -0.59 -1.75
CA VAL A 20 7.75 -1.08 -2.91
C VAL A 20 9.03 -1.79 -2.49
N ASN A 21 9.77 -1.27 -1.50
CA ASN A 21 11.09 -1.82 -1.14
C ASN A 21 11.33 -1.97 0.38
N GLY A 22 10.32 -1.72 1.22
CA GLY A 22 10.44 -1.80 2.68
C GLY A 22 11.21 -0.65 3.32
N ASP A 23 11.51 0.42 2.57
CA ASP A 23 12.23 1.58 3.08
C ASP A 23 11.29 2.57 3.78
N HIS A 24 11.46 2.70 5.09
CA HIS A 24 10.76 3.70 5.91
C HIS A 24 11.54 5.01 6.05
N SER A 25 12.65 5.18 5.33
CA SER A 25 13.41 6.43 5.37
C SER A 25 12.54 7.61 4.89
N GLY A 26 12.60 8.71 5.65
CA GLY A 26 11.83 9.92 5.34
C GLY A 26 10.35 9.88 5.74
N MET A 27 9.84 8.76 6.27
CA MET A 27 8.50 8.68 6.85
C MET A 27 8.49 9.21 8.28
N ASP A 28 7.40 9.85 8.68
CA ASP A 28 7.16 10.17 10.09
C ASP A 28 6.52 8.99 10.85
N ASP A 29 6.53 9.08 12.18
CA ASP A 29 5.99 8.02 13.07
C ASP A 29 4.51 7.73 12.80
N SER A 30 3.73 8.73 12.39
CA SER A 30 2.29 8.58 12.11
C SER A 30 2.05 7.89 10.77
N GLU A 31 2.85 8.20 9.76
CA GLU A 31 2.82 7.57 8.44
C GLU A 31 3.24 6.10 8.55
N LEU A 32 4.33 5.82 9.26
CA LEU A 32 4.82 4.47 9.51
C LEU A 32 3.81 3.65 10.33
N LYS A 33 3.20 4.25 11.35
CA LYS A 33 2.14 3.57 12.10
C LYS A 33 0.95 3.23 11.21
N GLY A 34 0.48 4.17 10.39
CA GLY A 34 -0.69 3.97 9.53
C GLY A 34 -0.50 2.84 8.51
N ILE A 35 0.67 2.76 7.87
CA ILE A 35 0.96 1.68 6.92
C ILE A 35 1.09 0.32 7.60
N LEU A 36 1.72 0.26 8.79
CA LEU A 36 1.85 -0.99 9.54
C LEU A 36 0.50 -1.52 10.00
N GLU A 37 -0.38 -0.64 10.50
CA GLU A 37 -1.76 -0.99 10.85
C GLU A 37 -2.57 -1.39 9.61
N TRP A 38 -2.32 -0.76 8.46
CA TRP A 38 -2.96 -1.15 7.22
C TRP A 38 -2.55 -2.57 6.77
N LEU A 39 -1.24 -2.86 6.78
CA LEU A 39 -0.68 -4.16 6.41
C LEU A 39 -1.08 -5.29 7.36
N ALA A 40 -1.28 -4.99 8.65
CA ALA A 40 -1.67 -5.97 9.66
C ALA A 40 -3.05 -6.60 9.43
N GLN A 41 -3.86 -6.06 8.51
CA GLN A 41 -5.15 -6.62 8.11
C GLN A 41 -5.03 -7.86 7.21
N PHE A 42 -3.84 -8.11 6.67
CA PHE A 42 -3.62 -9.15 5.67
C PHE A 42 -2.90 -10.35 6.28
N ASP A 43 -3.45 -11.55 6.06
CA ASP A 43 -2.91 -12.80 6.59
C ASP A 43 -1.70 -13.33 5.80
N ALA A 44 -1.42 -12.77 4.62
CA ALA A 44 -0.39 -13.24 3.70
C ALA A 44 0.54 -12.09 3.26
N PRO A 45 1.82 -12.39 2.96
CA PRO A 45 2.74 -11.40 2.44
C PRO A 45 2.19 -10.84 1.12
N HIS A 46 2.05 -9.52 1.09
CA HIS A 46 1.68 -8.75 -0.09
C HIS A 46 2.96 -8.20 -0.70
N HIS A 47 3.31 -8.68 -1.90
CA HIS A 47 4.47 -8.17 -2.63
C HIS A 47 4.00 -7.17 -3.68
N CYS A 48 4.39 -5.91 -3.55
CA CYS A 48 4.07 -4.89 -4.55
C CYS A 48 4.84 -5.19 -5.83
N VAL A 49 4.14 -5.43 -6.93
CA VAL A 49 4.72 -5.78 -8.23
C VAL A 49 4.58 -4.67 -9.26
N ASP A 50 3.69 -3.70 -9.02
CA ASP A 50 3.47 -2.57 -9.91
C ASP A 50 2.90 -1.36 -9.15
N VAL A 51 3.15 -0.16 -9.67
CA VAL A 51 2.63 1.11 -9.17
C VAL A 51 2.31 2.04 -10.34
N SER A 52 1.16 2.71 -10.30
CA SER A 52 0.77 3.66 -11.33
C SER A 52 1.76 4.81 -11.48
N GLU A 53 2.00 5.26 -12.70
CA GLU A 53 2.96 6.34 -12.99
C GLU A 53 2.53 7.73 -12.47
N GLN A 54 1.23 7.95 -12.25
CA GLN A 54 0.67 9.26 -11.91
C GLN A 54 -0.14 9.21 -10.63
N SER A 55 0.08 10.20 -9.77
CA SER A 55 -0.66 10.34 -8.52
C SER A 55 -1.89 11.19 -8.75
N GLN A 56 -2.95 10.89 -8.02
CA GLN A 56 -4.19 11.66 -8.04
C GLN A 56 -4.64 11.95 -6.62
N PHE A 57 -5.21 13.14 -6.39
CA PHE A 57 -5.77 13.47 -5.09
C PHE A 57 -7.03 12.65 -4.85
N CYS A 58 -7.05 11.90 -3.74
CA CYS A 58 -8.17 11.05 -3.36
C CYS A 58 -8.76 11.51 -2.04
N TRP A 59 -10.03 11.93 -2.06
CA TRP A 59 -10.78 12.19 -0.83
C TRP A 59 -11.08 10.91 -0.05
N ARG A 60 -11.24 9.77 -0.76
CA ARG A 60 -11.36 8.43 -0.19
C ARG A 60 -10.46 7.46 -0.97
N HIS A 61 -9.85 6.52 -0.25
CA HIS A 61 -8.94 5.50 -0.76
C HIS A 61 -8.98 4.25 0.16
N ASP A 62 -8.32 3.16 -0.20
CA ASP A 62 -8.45 1.87 0.51
C ASP A 62 -7.90 1.91 1.95
N ALA A 63 -7.00 2.85 2.22
CA ALA A 63 -6.43 3.08 3.55
C ALA A 63 -7.06 4.27 4.32
N ILE A 64 -8.28 4.71 4.00
CA ILE A 64 -8.86 5.96 4.57
C ILE A 64 -8.97 5.99 6.11
N ASN A 65 -9.03 4.81 6.75
CA ASN A 65 -9.06 4.72 8.22
C ASN A 65 -7.67 4.86 8.87
N TYR A 66 -6.61 4.87 8.07
CA TYR A 66 -5.20 4.86 8.51
C TYR A 66 -4.42 6.08 8.01
N ALA A 67 -4.88 6.69 6.92
CA ALA A 67 -4.37 7.95 6.39
C ALA A 67 -5.54 8.83 5.92
N LYS A 68 -5.41 10.14 6.10
CA LYS A 68 -6.42 11.11 5.64
C LYS A 68 -6.35 11.28 4.11
N ALA A 69 -7.36 11.93 3.55
CA ALA A 69 -7.39 12.34 2.15
C ALA A 69 -6.07 12.97 1.70
N CYS A 70 -5.47 12.41 0.64
CA CYS A 70 -4.14 12.77 0.17
C CYS A 70 -3.94 12.35 -1.30
N SER A 71 -2.79 12.69 -1.87
CA SER A 71 -2.35 12.14 -3.16
C SER A 71 -2.10 10.64 -3.03
N CYS A 72 -2.65 9.86 -3.95
CA CYS A 72 -2.57 8.40 -3.96
C CYS A 72 -2.03 7.87 -5.29
N TYR A 73 -1.42 6.69 -5.23
CA TYR A 73 -1.14 5.83 -6.39
C TYR A 73 -2.04 4.59 -6.35
N VAL A 74 -2.15 3.93 -7.49
CA VAL A 74 -2.68 2.56 -7.57
C VAL A 74 -1.50 1.59 -7.51
N TYR A 75 -1.51 0.72 -6.51
CA TYR A 75 -0.49 -0.30 -6.30
C TYR A 75 -1.08 -1.67 -6.59
N THR A 76 -0.30 -2.52 -7.25
CA THR A 76 -0.67 -3.90 -7.57
C THR A 76 0.15 -4.84 -6.72
N PHE A 77 -0.50 -5.73 -5.99
CA PHE A 77 0.14 -6.73 -5.13
C PHE A 77 -0.11 -8.13 -5.65
N GLU A 78 0.95 -8.93 -5.60
CA GLU A 78 0.85 -10.37 -5.65
C GLU A 78 0.48 -10.91 -4.26
N ILE A 79 -0.57 -11.72 -4.21
CA ILE A 79 -1.06 -12.42 -3.03
C ILE A 79 -0.89 -13.92 -3.29
N SER A 80 0.03 -14.54 -2.58
CA SER A 80 0.18 -15.98 -2.58
C SER A 80 -0.88 -16.61 -1.68
N GLY A 81 -1.84 -17.33 -2.28
CA GLY A 81 -2.74 -18.19 -1.54
C GLY A 81 -2.03 -19.49 -1.14
N ASN A 82 -2.13 -19.89 0.12
CA ASN A 82 -1.77 -21.23 0.58
C ASN A 82 -2.78 -22.28 0.07
#